data_AF-A0A9E0HL44-F1
#
_entry.id   AF-A0A9E0HL44-F1
#
_cell.length_a   1.000
_cell.length_b   1.000
_cell.length_c   1.000
_cell.angle_alpha   90.00
_cell.angle_beta   90.00
_cell.angle_gamma   90.00
#
_symmetry.space_group_name_H-M   'P 1'
#
loop_
_entity.id
_entity.type
_entity.pdbx_description
1 polymer ?
#
loop_
_entity_poly.entity_id
_entity_poly.type
_entity_poly.pdbx_seq_one_letter_code
_entity_poly.pdbx_strand_id
1 'polypeptide(L)'
;MSSINWSVLTDANAVARLGKEIKRMRLERNLSQADIAQHTGLDRSTVQRLEGGRAATLLTVVQVLRALDRLDLLNPWVQERRATPMMLLEQEEAYERNRRKRAGRNRPQIVKPKPKSTW
;
A
#
# COMPACT_ATOMS: atom_id res chain seq x y z
N MET A 1 21.11 -16.43 -6.13
CA MET A 1 20.09 -15.55 -6.76
C MET A 1 20.82 -14.58 -7.67
N SER A 2 20.52 -14.54 -8.97
CA SER A 2 21.12 -13.55 -9.87
C SER A 2 20.47 -12.19 -9.64
N SER A 3 21.26 -11.19 -9.21
CA SER A 3 20.80 -9.80 -9.12
C SER A 3 20.51 -9.27 -10.53
N ILE A 4 19.25 -8.97 -10.82
CA ILE A 4 18.85 -8.37 -12.10
C ILE A 4 19.17 -6.88 -12.02
N ASN A 5 20.01 -6.38 -12.93
CA ASN A 5 20.26 -4.96 -13.07
C ASN A 5 19.14 -4.33 -13.92
N TRP A 6 18.09 -3.87 -13.27
CA TRP A 6 16.91 -3.28 -13.93
C TRP A 6 17.22 -1.97 -14.64
N SER A 7 18.25 -1.22 -14.21
CA SER A 7 18.56 0.12 -14.73
C SER A 7 19.10 0.14 -16.17
N VAL A 8 19.57 -1.00 -16.68
CA VAL A 8 20.20 -1.14 -18.00
C VAL A 8 19.26 -1.83 -19.00
N LEU A 9 18.09 -2.31 -18.55
CA LEU A 9 17.12 -2.96 -19.44
C LEU A 9 16.25 -1.93 -20.15
N THR A 10 15.96 -2.18 -21.43
CA THR A 10 14.86 -1.49 -22.11
C THR A 10 13.53 -1.88 -21.49
N ASP A 11 12.51 -1.03 -21.61
CA ASP A 11 11.17 -1.30 -21.07
C ASP A 11 10.63 -2.65 -21.53
N ALA A 12 10.80 -2.99 -22.82
CA ALA A 12 10.39 -4.27 -23.38
C ALA A 12 11.10 -5.47 -22.71
N ASN A 13 12.41 -5.34 -22.44
CA ASN A 13 13.18 -6.39 -21.77
C ASN A 13 12.81 -6.49 -20.28
N ALA A 14 12.52 -5.38 -19.61
CA ALA A 14 12.04 -5.37 -18.23
C ALA A 14 10.69 -6.08 -18.12
N VAL A 15 9.74 -5.76 -19.01
CA VAL A 15 8.42 -6.42 -19.06
C VAL A 15 8.55 -7.91 -19.39
N ALA A 16 9.42 -8.29 -20.35
CA ALA A 16 9.68 -9.69 -20.65
C ALA A 16 10.30 -10.45 -19.46
N ARG A 17 11.16 -9.79 -18.69
CA ARG A 17 11.73 -10.38 -17.47
C ARG A 17 10.67 -10.57 -16.39
N LEU A 18 9.80 -9.59 -16.17
CA LEU A 18 8.66 -9.70 -15.25
C LEU A 18 7.71 -10.83 -15.65
N GLY A 19 7.39 -10.96 -16.94
CA GLY A 19 6.55 -12.06 -17.45
C GLY A 19 7.15 -13.45 -17.17
N LYS A 20 8.47 -13.60 -17.38
CA LYS A 20 9.19 -14.84 -17.04
C LYS A 20 9.14 -15.15 -15.54
N GLU A 21 9.21 -14.13 -14.70
CA GLU A 21 9.15 -14.28 -13.24
C GLU A 21 7.75 -14.71 -12.79
N ILE A 22 6.70 -14.13 -13.35
CA ILE A 22 5.31 -14.56 -13.14
C ILE A 22 5.13 -16.02 -13.56
N LYS A 23 5.65 -16.40 -14.73
CA LYS A 23 5.63 -17.80 -15.21
C LYS A 23 6.34 -18.74 -14.22
N ARG A 24 7.50 -18.36 -13.71
CA ARG A 24 8.23 -19.14 -12.70
C ARG A 24 7.37 -19.36 -11.46
N MET A 25 6.82 -18.29 -10.89
CA MET A 25 5.96 -18.36 -9.69
C MET A 25 4.70 -19.22 -9.90
N ARG A 26 4.14 -19.23 -11.12
CA ARG A 26 3.03 -20.12 -11.48
C ARG A 26 3.46 -21.58 -11.49
N LEU A 27 4.58 -21.88 -12.15
CA LEU A 27 5.08 -23.25 -12.26
C LEU A 27 5.51 -23.82 -10.90
N GLU A 28 6.06 -23.01 -10.00
CA GLU A 28 6.39 -23.40 -8.61
C GLU A 28 5.17 -23.85 -7.81
N ARG A 29 3.97 -23.43 -8.22
CA ARG A 29 2.69 -23.86 -7.63
C ARG A 29 2.01 -24.98 -8.39
N ASN A 30 2.65 -25.53 -9.42
CA ASN A 30 2.09 -26.54 -10.32
C ASN A 30 0.77 -26.13 -11.00
N LEU A 31 0.56 -24.82 -11.21
CA LEU A 31 -0.64 -24.30 -11.87
C LEU A 31 -0.44 -24.19 -13.37
N SER A 32 -1.45 -24.51 -14.15
CA SER A 32 -1.51 -24.26 -15.60
C SER A 32 -1.90 -22.80 -15.89
N GLN A 33 -1.69 -22.35 -17.13
CA GLN A 33 -2.19 -21.04 -17.57
C GLN A 33 -3.73 -21.00 -17.57
N ALA A 34 -4.38 -22.14 -17.79
CA ALA A 34 -5.84 -22.25 -17.76
C ALA A 34 -6.37 -22.13 -16.31
N ASP A 35 -5.63 -22.63 -15.32
CA ASP A 35 -6.01 -22.53 -13.91
C ASP A 35 -6.02 -21.06 -13.49
N ILE A 36 -4.96 -20.32 -13.81
CA ILE A 36 -4.90 -18.87 -13.54
C ILE A 36 -6.03 -18.12 -14.26
N ALA A 37 -6.29 -18.45 -15.52
CA ALA A 37 -7.38 -17.86 -16.29
C ALA A 37 -8.74 -18.07 -15.61
N GLN A 38 -9.02 -19.30 -15.15
CA GLN A 38 -10.24 -19.64 -14.42
C GLN A 38 -10.36 -18.87 -13.10
N HIS A 39 -9.27 -18.77 -12.32
CA HIS A 39 -9.28 -18.04 -11.04
C HIS A 39 -9.44 -16.52 -11.19
N THR A 40 -8.98 -15.95 -12.32
CA THR A 40 -8.99 -14.50 -12.54
C THR A 40 -10.13 -14.02 -13.43
N GLY A 41 -10.86 -14.93 -14.07
CA GLY A 41 -11.85 -14.60 -15.12
C GLY A 41 -11.22 -14.05 -16.41
N LEU A 42 -9.91 -14.25 -16.59
CA LEU A 42 -9.19 -13.83 -17.79
C LEU A 42 -9.21 -14.93 -18.85
N ASP A 43 -9.04 -14.55 -20.11
CA ASP A 43 -8.76 -15.53 -21.17
C ASP A 43 -7.35 -16.12 -21.02
N ARG A 44 -7.19 -17.42 -21.31
CA ARG A 44 -5.89 -18.12 -21.24
C ARG A 44 -4.81 -17.44 -22.09
N SER A 45 -5.16 -16.90 -23.26
CA SER A 45 -4.21 -16.16 -24.11
C SER A 45 -3.70 -14.88 -23.45
N THR A 46 -4.47 -14.28 -22.55
CA THR A 46 -4.05 -13.10 -21.77
C THR A 46 -2.97 -13.48 -20.77
N VAL A 47 -3.12 -14.61 -20.08
CA VAL A 47 -2.09 -15.15 -19.19
C VAL A 47 -0.83 -15.50 -19.98
N GLN A 48 -0.98 -16.15 -21.13
CA GLN A 48 0.15 -16.48 -22.01
C GLN A 48 0.90 -15.23 -22.52
N ARG A 49 0.17 -14.18 -22.91
CA ARG A 49 0.77 -12.91 -23.36
C ARG A 49 1.53 -12.24 -22.23
N LEU A 50 0.92 -12.15 -21.03
CA LEU A 50 1.56 -11.61 -19.83
C LEU A 50 2.89 -12.33 -19.53
N GLU A 51 2.87 -13.66 -19.48
CA GLU A 51 4.08 -14.47 -19.23
C GLU A 51 5.13 -14.33 -20.32
N GLY A 52 4.69 -14.05 -21.55
CA GLY A 52 5.56 -13.76 -22.69
C GLY A 52 6.08 -12.32 -22.74
N GLY A 53 5.74 -11.46 -21.77
CA GLY A 53 6.15 -10.06 -21.75
C GLY A 53 5.40 -9.17 -22.74
N ARG A 54 4.18 -9.55 -23.12
CA ARG A 54 3.36 -8.84 -24.11
C ARG A 54 2.03 -8.40 -23.50
N ALA A 55 1.51 -7.28 -24.00
CA ALA A 55 0.10 -6.86 -23.89
C ALA A 55 -0.61 -7.25 -22.58
N ALA A 56 -0.15 -6.67 -21.47
CA ALA A 56 -0.80 -6.77 -20.18
C ALA A 56 -0.98 -5.38 -19.58
N THR A 57 -2.13 -5.18 -18.92
CA THR A 57 -2.37 -3.96 -18.14
C THR A 57 -1.88 -4.18 -16.71
N LEU A 58 -1.69 -3.10 -15.95
CA LEU A 58 -1.39 -3.20 -14.53
C LEU A 58 -2.47 -4.00 -13.78
N LEU A 59 -3.75 -3.86 -14.18
CA LEU A 59 -4.86 -4.65 -13.63
C LEU A 59 -4.64 -6.15 -13.85
N THR A 60 -4.25 -6.56 -15.06
CA THR A 60 -3.96 -7.97 -15.39
C THR A 60 -2.84 -8.52 -14.50
N VAL A 61 -1.78 -7.74 -14.26
CA VAL A 61 -0.68 -8.13 -13.37
C VAL A 61 -1.20 -8.33 -11.94
N VAL A 62 -1.98 -7.38 -11.41
CA VAL A 62 -2.56 -7.48 -10.05
C VAL A 62 -3.48 -8.69 -9.91
N GLN A 63 -4.32 -8.97 -10.91
CA GLN A 63 -5.20 -10.14 -10.91
C GLN A 63 -4.41 -11.45 -10.88
N VAL A 64 -3.37 -11.58 -11.70
CA VAL A 64 -2.54 -12.79 -11.75
C VAL A 64 -1.70 -12.93 -10.48
N LEU A 65 -1.11 -11.86 -9.94
CA LEU A 65 -0.42 -11.91 -8.65
C LEU A 65 -1.36 -12.31 -7.51
N ARG A 66 -2.63 -11.89 -7.55
CA ARG A 66 -3.65 -12.33 -6.57
C ARG A 66 -3.96 -13.81 -6.70
N ALA A 67 -4.16 -14.32 -7.91
CA ALA A 67 -4.40 -15.75 -8.13
C ALA A 67 -3.19 -16.61 -7.76
N LEU A 68 -1.99 -16.05 -7.84
CA LEU A 68 -0.76 -16.67 -7.37
C LEU A 68 -0.53 -16.49 -5.87
N ASP A 69 -1.39 -15.81 -5.12
CA ASP A 69 -1.15 -15.46 -3.72
C ASP A 69 0.24 -14.81 -3.52
N ARG A 70 0.55 -13.81 -4.36
CA ARG A 70 1.81 -13.04 -4.37
C ARG A 70 1.62 -11.53 -4.47
N LEU A 71 0.51 -11.01 -3.95
CA LEU A 71 0.29 -9.56 -3.87
C LEU A 71 1.26 -8.87 -2.90
N ASP A 72 1.83 -9.59 -1.95
CA ASP A 72 2.87 -9.13 -1.02
C ASP A 72 4.08 -8.51 -1.74
N LEU A 73 4.36 -8.94 -2.97
CA LEU A 73 5.43 -8.38 -3.81
C LEU A 73 5.25 -6.89 -4.13
N LEU A 74 4.03 -6.36 -4.00
CA LEU A 74 3.74 -4.94 -4.20
C LEU A 74 4.02 -4.09 -2.94
N ASN A 75 4.22 -4.72 -1.77
CA ASN A 75 4.46 -3.98 -0.51
C ASN A 75 5.64 -3.00 -0.59
N PRO A 76 6.80 -3.32 -1.20
CA PRO A 76 7.91 -2.39 -1.31
C PRO A 76 7.60 -1.13 -2.13
N TRP A 77 6.52 -1.11 -2.91
CA TRP A 77 6.10 0.08 -3.67
C TRP A 77 5.42 1.10 -2.76
N VAL A 78 4.83 0.62 -1.67
CA VAL A 78 4.28 1.45 -0.60
C VAL A 78 5.42 1.87 0.31
N GLN A 79 6.23 2.82 -0.18
CA GLN A 79 7.22 3.48 0.65
C GLN A 79 6.47 4.34 1.66
N GLU A 80 6.47 3.94 2.94
CA GLU A 80 5.95 4.78 4.00
C GLU A 80 6.70 6.11 3.98
N ARG A 81 5.97 7.22 3.83
CA ARG A 81 6.53 8.55 4.03
C ARG A 81 6.97 8.65 5.48
N ARG A 82 8.25 8.41 5.74
CA ARG A 82 8.85 8.71 7.03
C ARG A 82 8.72 10.22 7.26
N ALA A 83 8.24 10.62 8.42
CA ALA A 83 8.19 12.03 8.78
C ALA A 83 9.61 12.60 8.71
N THR A 84 9.78 13.66 7.93
CA THR A 84 11.06 14.39 7.91
C THR A 84 11.21 15.13 9.25
N PRO A 85 12.44 15.47 9.68
CA PRO A 85 12.65 16.25 10.89
C PRO A 85 11.79 17.53 10.95
N MET A 86 11.61 18.21 9.81
CA MET A 86 10.73 19.39 9.69
C MET A 86 9.26 19.06 9.96
N MET A 87 8.75 17.94 9.42
CA MET A 87 7.36 17.53 9.66
C MET A 87 7.09 17.20 11.13
N LEU A 88 8.08 16.67 11.86
CA LEU A 88 7.96 16.41 13.30
C LEU A 88 7.88 17.72 14.09
N LEU A 89 8.74 18.69 13.76
CA LEU A 89 8.72 20.02 14.39
C LEU A 89 7.38 20.73 14.15
N GLU A 90 6.88 20.73 12.92
CA GLU A 90 5.58 21.31 12.59
C GLU A 90 4.41 20.65 13.37
N GLN A 91 4.46 19.32 13.54
CA GLN A 91 3.48 18.57 14.33
C GLN A 91 3.53 18.94 15.82
N GLU A 92 4.72 19.06 16.41
CA GLU A 92 4.90 19.48 17.80
C GLU A 92 4.38 20.91 18.02
N GLU A 93 4.72 21.84 17.14
CA GLU A 93 4.24 23.22 17.22
C GLU A 93 2.71 23.31 17.07
N ALA A 94 2.12 22.50 16.20
CA ALA A 94 0.67 22.43 16.03
C ALA A 94 -0.01 21.84 17.28
N TYR A 95 0.58 20.80 17.87
CA TYR A 95 0.11 20.18 19.11
C TYR A 95 0.10 21.18 20.27
N GLU A 96 1.20 21.91 20.46
CA GLU A 96 1.33 22.92 21.52
C GLU A 96 0.38 24.12 21.33
N ARG A 97 0.21 24.60 20.09
CA ARG A 97 -0.80 25.63 19.77
C ARG A 97 -2.21 25.18 20.14
N ASN A 98 -2.57 23.93 19.86
CA ASN A 98 -3.88 23.38 20.17
C ASN A 98 -4.11 23.19 21.67
N ARG A 99 -3.08 22.80 22.43
CA ARG A 99 -3.16 22.71 23.90
C ARG A 99 -3.40 24.07 24.56
N ARG A 100 -2.67 25.10 24.13
CA ARG A 100 -2.83 26.48 24.64
C ARG A 100 -4.25 27.01 24.41
N LYS A 101 -4.85 26.74 23.24
CA LYS A 101 -6.23 27.13 22.93
C LYS A 101 -7.28 26.43 23.82
N ARG A 102 -7.03 25.19 24.26
CA ARG A 102 -7.94 24.44 25.15
C ARG A 102 -7.92 24.97 26.58
N ALA A 103 -6.75 25.34 27.10
CA ALA A 103 -6.61 25.90 28.45
C ALA A 103 -7.34 27.25 28.63
N GLY A 104 -7.66 27.96 27.55
CA GLY A 104 -8.38 29.24 27.58
C GLY A 104 -9.90 29.16 27.65
N ARG A 105 -10.53 27.97 27.60
CA ARG A 105 -12.00 27.84 27.53
C ARG A 105 -12.61 27.46 28.89
N ASN A 106 -13.11 28.49 29.58
CA ASN A 106 -14.06 28.50 30.70
C ASN A 106 -13.67 27.79 32.01
N ARG A 107 -13.44 28.61 33.05
CA ARG A 107 -13.68 28.23 34.44
C ARG A 107 -15.09 28.72 34.81
N PRO A 108 -16.13 27.86 34.93
CA PRO A 108 -17.43 28.32 35.38
C PRO A 108 -17.29 28.88 36.81
N GLN A 109 -17.78 30.10 37.04
CA GLN A 109 -17.78 30.70 38.36
C GLN A 109 -18.70 29.88 39.27
N ILE A 110 -18.12 29.20 40.26
CA ILE A 110 -18.88 28.49 41.28
C ILE A 110 -19.49 29.55 42.20
N VAL A 111 -20.77 29.86 42.01
CA VAL A 111 -21.53 30.69 42.95
C VAL A 111 -21.76 29.85 44.22
N LYS A 112 -21.15 30.24 45.33
CA LYS A 112 -21.34 29.54 46.62
C LYS A 112 -22.79 29.75 47.11
N PRO A 113 -23.51 28.70 47.54
CA PRO A 113 -24.87 28.84 48.04
C PRO A 113 -24.90 29.61 49.37
N LYS A 114 -25.88 30.52 49.52
CA LYS A 114 -26.10 31.28 50.77
C LYS A 114 -26.49 30.32 51.91
N PRO A 115 -25.92 30.49 53.12
CA PRO A 115 -26.27 29.66 54.26
C PRO A 115 -27.72 29.91 54.70
N LYS A 116 -28.45 28.82 54.98
CA LYS A 116 -29.81 28.90 55.52
C LYS A 116 -29.73 29.15 57.03
N SER A 117 -30.40 30.21 57.48
CA SER A 117 -30.58 30.58 58.89
C SER A 117 -31.26 29.44 59.66
N THR A 118 -30.81 29.18 60.88
CA THR A 118 -31.55 28.41 61.90
C THR A 118 -31.82 29.31 63.10
N TRP A 119 -33.01 29.92 63.10
CA TRP A 119 -34.02 30.04 64.17
C TRP A 119 -35.20 30.83 63.59
#